data_AF-A0A1E7IV37-F1
#
_entry.id   AF-A0A1E7IV37-F1
#
_cell.length_a   1.000
_cell.length_b   1.000
_cell.length_c   1.000
_cell.angle_alpha   90.00
_cell.angle_beta   90.00
_cell.angle_gamma   90.00
#
_symmetry.space_group_name_H-M   'P 1'
#
loop_
_entity.id
_entity.type
_entity.pdbx_description
1 polymer ?
#
loop_
_entity_poly.entity_id
_entity_poly.type
_entity_poly.pdbx_seq_one_letter_code
_entity_poly.pdbx_strand_id
1 'polypeptide(L)'
;MNKHQRAKIKATILTQIESLTEETQSPESAAQTKLRLERLGTALKRIAADNYGECFKCGNPIQMSQLLTFPETMLCIGCLNNPRTQT
;
A
#
# COMPACT_ATOMS: atom_id res chain seq x y z
N MET A 1 1.34 12.20 8.55
CA MET A 1 1.72 12.41 7.12
C MET A 1 1.17 13.75 6.63
N ASN A 2 1.87 14.49 5.77
CA ASN A 2 1.41 15.81 5.32
C ASN A 2 0.43 15.74 4.12
N LYS A 3 -0.34 16.81 3.88
CA LYS A 3 -1.32 16.89 2.77
C LYS A 3 -0.70 16.63 1.40
N HIS A 4 0.50 17.17 1.13
CA HIS A 4 1.22 16.94 -0.11
C HIS A 4 1.60 15.47 -0.31
N GLN A 5 2.08 14.84 0.75
CA GLN A 5 2.44 13.42 0.77
C GLN A 5 1.22 12.53 0.47
N ARG A 6 0.06 12.83 1.07
CA ARG A 6 -1.22 12.14 0.79
C ARG A 6 -1.61 12.25 -0.69
N ALA A 7 -1.56 13.45 -1.25
CA ALA A 7 -1.91 13.69 -2.65
C ALA A 7 -0.99 12.91 -3.60
N LYS A 8 0.33 12.92 -3.32
CA LYS A 8 1.32 12.19 -4.12
C LYS A 8 1.05 10.69 -4.13
N ILE A 9 0.89 10.06 -2.96
CA ILE A 9 0.64 8.62 -2.87
C ILE A 9 -0.71 8.26 -3.50
N LYS A 10 -1.75 9.07 -3.28
CA LYS A 10 -3.05 8.86 -3.91
C LYS A 10 -2.94 8.81 -5.43
N ALA A 11 -2.22 9.76 -6.03
CA ALA A 11 -1.98 9.77 -7.48
C ALA A 11 -1.23 8.51 -7.94
N THR A 12 -0.18 8.11 -7.22
CA THR A 12 0.57 6.88 -7.52
C THR A 12 -0.31 5.64 -7.50
N ILE A 13 -1.18 5.49 -6.50
CA ILE A 13 -2.08 4.32 -6.40
C ILE A 13 -3.07 4.28 -7.56
N LEU A 14 -3.62 5.42 -7.97
CA LEU A 14 -4.54 5.48 -9.11
C LEU A 14 -3.86 5.00 -10.40
N THR A 15 -2.66 5.50 -10.68
CA THR A 15 -1.87 5.05 -11.84
C THR A 15 -1.54 3.56 -11.80
N GLN A 16 -1.24 3.01 -10.61
CA GLN A 16 -1.02 1.56 -10.47
C GLN A 16 -2.29 0.74 -10.72
N ILE A 17 -3.45 1.21 -10.26
CA ILE A 17 -4.74 0.55 -10.52
C ILE A 17 -5.04 0.54 -12.02
N GLU A 18 -4.86 1.67 -12.70
CA GLU A 18 -5.07 1.80 -14.15
C GLU A 18 -4.23 0.77 -14.91
N SER A 19 -2.93 0.72 -14.63
CA SER A 19 -2.02 -0.24 -15.26
C SER A 19 -2.41 -1.70 -15.00
N LEU A 20 -2.87 -2.04 -13.79
CA LEU A 20 -3.29 -3.40 -13.44
C LEU A 20 -4.60 -3.82 -14.13
N THR A 21 -5.46 -2.86 -14.48
CA THR A 21 -6.72 -3.16 -15.19
C THR A 21 -6.52 -3.43 -16.68
N GLU A 22 -5.38 -3.04 -17.26
CA GLU A 22 -5.06 -3.25 -18.68
C GLU A 22 -4.41 -4.62 -18.94
N GLU A 23 -3.81 -5.26 -17.92
CA GLU A 23 -3.18 -6.58 -18.02
C GLU A 23 -4.16 -7.74 -17.72
N THR A 24 -5.05 -8.07 -18.66
CA THR A 24 -5.90 -9.27 -18.56
C THR A 24 -5.57 -10.28 -19.65
N GLN A 25 -4.46 -11.03 -19.53
CA GLN A 25 -4.10 -12.06 -20.52
C GLN A 25 -4.00 -13.50 -19.99
N SER A 26 -4.08 -13.75 -18.67
CA SER A 26 -4.08 -15.12 -18.12
C SER A 26 -4.93 -15.29 -16.85
N PRO A 27 -5.63 -16.44 -16.66
CA PRO A 27 -6.53 -16.67 -15.52
C PRO A 27 -5.81 -16.80 -14.16
N GLU A 28 -4.58 -17.32 -14.14
CA GLU A 28 -3.75 -17.39 -12.93
C GLU A 28 -3.26 -16.01 -12.46
N SER A 29 -2.92 -15.14 -13.41
CA SER A 29 -2.58 -13.73 -13.16
C SER A 29 -3.80 -12.95 -12.65
N ALA A 30 -5.01 -13.28 -13.13
CA ALA A 30 -6.23 -12.58 -12.78
C ALA A 30 -6.54 -12.60 -11.27
N ALA A 31 -6.28 -13.71 -10.57
CA ALA A 31 -6.53 -13.80 -9.13
C ALA A 31 -5.57 -12.91 -8.32
N GLN A 32 -4.27 -12.91 -8.67
CA GLN A 32 -3.27 -12.07 -8.01
C GLN A 32 -3.49 -10.58 -8.31
N THR A 33 -3.80 -10.25 -9.56
CA THR A 33 -4.13 -8.89 -10.00
C THR A 33 -5.37 -8.37 -9.26
N LYS A 34 -6.43 -9.18 -9.17
CA LYS A 34 -7.64 -8.81 -8.44
C LYS A 34 -7.35 -8.56 -6.96
N LEU A 35 -6.62 -9.46 -6.30
CA LEU A 35 -6.22 -9.26 -4.90
C LEU A 35 -5.41 -7.97 -4.72
N ARG A 36 -4.50 -7.67 -5.65
CA ARG A 36 -3.72 -6.43 -5.60
C ARG A 36 -4.59 -5.19 -5.78
N LEU A 37 -5.54 -5.20 -6.72
CA LEU A 37 -6.52 -4.13 -6.90
C LEU A 37 -7.34 -3.87 -5.62
N GLU A 38 -7.78 -4.93 -4.94
CA GLU A 38 -8.52 -4.81 -3.67
C GLU A 38 -7.65 -4.18 -2.56
N ARG A 39 -6.36 -4.55 -2.50
CA ARG A 39 -5.41 -3.99 -1.54
C ARG A 39 -5.09 -2.51 -1.82
N LEU A 40 -4.94 -2.13 -3.09
CA LEU A 40 -4.75 -0.75 -3.52
C LEU A 40 -6.00 0.11 -3.22
N GLY A 41 -7.19 -0.43 -3.49
CA GLY A 41 -8.45 0.22 -3.12
C GLY A 41 -8.57 0.43 -1.61
N THR A 42 -8.12 -0.54 -0.81
CA THR A 42 -8.06 -0.41 0.66
C THR A 42 -7.05 0.66 1.10
N ALA A 43 -5.90 0.76 0.44
CA ALA A 43 -4.93 1.85 0.69
C ALA A 43 -5.55 3.23 0.42
N LEU A 44 -6.31 3.41 -0.67
CA LEU A 44 -7.02 4.66 -0.96
C LEU A 44 -8.03 5.04 0.14
N LYS A 45 -8.80 4.06 0.63
CA LYS A 45 -9.75 4.28 1.74
C LYS A 45 -9.03 4.73 3.01
N ARG A 46 -7.91 4.09 3.35
CA ARG A 46 -7.07 4.47 4.50
C ARG A 46 -6.51 5.89 4.37
N ILE A 47 -6.05 6.29 3.18
CA ILE A 47 -5.58 7.66 2.91
C ILE A 47 -6.70 8.68 3.13
N ALA A 48 -7.92 8.36 2.68
CA ALA A 48 -9.08 9.23 2.87
C ALA A 48 -9.51 9.34 4.34
N ALA A 49 -9.37 8.26 5.11
CA ALA A 49 -9.67 8.19 6.54
C ALA A 49 -8.55 8.71 7.46
N ASP A 50 -7.48 9.28 6.89
CA ASP A 50 -6.26 9.72 7.60
C ASP A 50 -5.52 8.62 8.40
N ASN A 51 -5.88 7.35 8.19
CA ASN A 51 -5.29 6.19 8.88
C ASN A 51 -4.27 5.46 7.99
N TYR A 52 -3.36 6.22 7.38
CA TYR A 52 -2.40 5.69 6.41
C TYR A 52 -0.99 6.23 6.64
N GLY A 53 0.00 5.35 6.45
CA GLY A 53 1.41 5.68 6.58
C GLY A 53 1.99 5.42 7.97
N GLU A 54 1.29 4.68 8.82
CA GLU A 54 1.77 4.22 10.13
C GLU A 54 1.88 2.69 10.18
N CYS A 55 2.93 2.19 10.82
CA CYS A 55 3.18 0.77 10.98
C CYS A 55 2.19 0.17 11.99
N PHE A 56 1.40 -0.80 11.54
CA PHE A 56 0.41 -1.47 12.39
C PHE A 56 1.03 -2.20 13.60
N LYS A 57 2.32 -2.61 13.50
CA LYS A 57 3.00 -3.34 14.58
C LYS A 57 3.62 -2.43 15.65
N CYS A 58 4.19 -1.29 15.26
CA CYS A 58 4.97 -0.46 16.18
C CYS A 58 4.53 1.00 16.28
N GLY A 59 3.50 1.42 15.52
CA GLY A 59 3.01 2.79 15.51
C GLY A 59 3.97 3.81 14.87
N ASN A 60 5.12 3.37 14.36
CA ASN A 60 6.08 4.28 13.72
C ASN A 60 5.68 4.61 12.28
N PRO A 61 6.01 5.82 11.78
CA PRO A 61 5.74 6.18 10.40
C PRO A 61 6.43 5.25 9.41
N ILE A 62 5.69 4.81 8.39
CA ILE A 62 6.23 4.05 7.26
C ILE A 62 6.93 5.03 6.32
N GLN A 63 8.12 4.66 5.83
CA GLN A 63 8.89 5.53 4.95
C GLN A 63 8.11 5.81 3.66
N MET A 64 8.14 7.07 3.21
CA MET A 64 7.47 7.48 1.98
C MET A 64 7.90 6.64 0.78
N SER A 65 9.20 6.33 0.65
CA SER A 65 9.71 5.48 -0.43
C SER A 65 9.07 4.09 -0.45
N GLN A 66 8.79 3.51 0.73
CA GLN A 66 8.08 2.23 0.82
C GLN A 66 6.62 2.38 0.40
N LEU A 67 5.95 3.46 0.80
CA LEU A 67 4.55 3.71 0.43
C LEU A 67 4.37 4.02 -1.07
N LEU A 68 5.40 4.57 -1.73
CA LEU A 68 5.39 4.79 -3.17
C LEU A 68 5.64 3.49 -3.96
N THR A 69 6.50 2.61 -3.47
CA THR A 69 6.79 1.32 -4.11
C THR A 69 5.70 0.27 -3.81
N PHE A 70 5.25 0.19 -2.56
CA PHE A 70 4.31 -0.79 -2.03
C PHE A 70 3.22 -0.10 -1.19
N PRO A 71 2.27 0.61 -1.80
CA PRO A 71 1.21 1.32 -1.07
C PRO A 71 0.27 0.41 -0.26
N GLU A 72 0.20 -0.88 -0.60
CA GLU A 72 -0.52 -1.87 0.19
C GLU A 72 0.17 -2.26 1.51
N THR A 73 1.39 -1.78 1.76
CA THR A 73 2.11 -2.10 3.00
C THR A 73 1.39 -1.55 4.24
N MET A 74 1.50 -2.30 5.33
CA MET A 74 0.99 -1.92 6.66
C MET A 74 2.10 -1.92 7.71
N LEU A 75 3.32 -2.30 7.33
CA LEU A 75 4.45 -2.43 8.25
C LEU A 75 5.62 -1.58 7.74
N CYS A 76 6.36 -1.00 8.66
CA CYS A 76 7.63 -0.36 8.33
C CYS A 76 8.70 -1.42 8.05
N ILE A 77 9.73 -1.04 7.28
CA ILE A 77 10.88 -1.92 6.98
C ILE A 77 11.54 -2.51 8.23
N GLY A 78 11.54 -1.79 9.36
CA GLY A 78 12.09 -2.32 10.62
C GLY A 78 11.29 -3.53 11.11
N CYS A 79 9.96 -3.47 11.07
CA CYS A 79 9.10 -4.58 11.46
C CYS A 79 9.07 -5.71 10.44
N LEU A 80 9.27 -5.41 9.15
CA LEU A 80 9.43 -6.41 8.10
C LEU A 80 10.75 -7.18 8.26
N ASN A 81 11.85 -6.48 8.54
CA ASN A 81 13.18 -7.08 8.69
C ASN A 81 13.40 -7.73 10.06
N ASN A 82 12.61 -7.33 11.06
CA ASN A 82 12.63 -7.93 12.39
C ASN A 82 11.24 -8.49 12.73
N PRO A 83 10.87 -9.65 12.14
CA PRO A 83 9.57 -10.25 12.37
C PRO A 83 9.39 -10.75 13.80
N ARG A 84 10.45 -10.72 14.65
CA ARG A 84 10.42 -11.17 16.05
C ARG A 84 9.11 -10.76 16.71
N THR A 85 8.26 -11.77 16.87
CA THR A 85 7.03 -11.75 17.63
C THR A 85 7.43 -11.48 19.06
N GLN A 86 7.05 -10.33 19.62
CA GLN A 86 6.96 -10.27 21.07
C GLN A 86 5.72 -11.08 21.41
N THR A 87 5.97 -12.30 21.87
CA THR A 87 5.06 -13.13 22.66
C THR A 87 4.67 -12.38 23.93
#